data_AF-A0A1C7GUW3-F1
#
_entry.id   AF-A0A1C7GUW3-F1
#
_cell.length_a   1.000
_cell.length_b   1.000
_cell.length_c   1.000
_cell.angle_alpha   90.00
_cell.angle_beta   90.00
_cell.angle_gamma   90.00
#
_symmetry.space_group_name_H-M   'P 1'
#
loop_
_entity.id
_entity.type
_entity.pdbx_description
1 polymer ?
#
loop_
_entity_poly.entity_id
_entity_poly.type
_entity_poly.pdbx_seq_one_letter_code
_entity_poly.pdbx_strand_id
1 'polypeptide(L)' 'MKAARAAKGLTQQELADRVGVTRQTVVAIEKGDYNPTVRLCVDICRALGVTLNELFWPGEDER' A
#
# COMPACT_ATOMS: atom_id res chain seq x y z
N MET A 1 -1.60 -3.43 3.56
CA MET A 1 -1.96 -2.32 2.61
C MET A 1 -3.39 -1.77 2.78
N LYS A 2 -4.44 -2.55 2.48
CA LYS A 2 -5.85 -2.09 2.50
C LYS A 2 -6.30 -1.40 3.79
N ALA A 3 -5.96 -1.99 4.94
CA ALA A 3 -6.30 -1.43 6.25
C ALA A 3 -5.66 -0.05 6.49
N ALA A 4 -4.36 0.09 6.20
CA ALA A 4 -3.64 1.36 6.32
C ALA A 4 -4.22 2.46 5.41
N ARG A 5 -4.59 2.10 4.17
CA ARG A 5 -5.29 3.03 3.26
C ARG A 5 -6.64 3.49 3.83
N ALA A 6 -7.45 2.54 4.30
CA ALA A 6 -8.76 2.83 4.89
C ALA A 6 -8.65 3.70 6.15
N ALA A 7 -7.64 3.47 7.01
CA ALA A 7 -7.37 4.27 8.20
C ALA A 7 -7.01 5.73 7.88
N LYS A 8 -6.48 6.01 6.67
CA LYS A 8 -6.25 7.37 6.15
C LYS A 8 -7.46 7.98 5.44
N GLY A 9 -8.58 7.27 5.37
CA GLY A 9 -9.79 7.72 4.67
C GLY A 9 -9.62 7.81 3.16
N LEU A 10 -8.58 7.19 2.58
CA LEU A 10 -8.29 7.29 1.15
C LEU A 10 -9.03 6.20 0.37
N THR A 11 -9.60 6.59 -0.77
CA THR A 11 -10.02 5.66 -1.81
C THR A 11 -8.80 5.06 -2.54
N GLN A 12 -9.01 3.98 -3.28
CA GLN A 12 -7.95 3.39 -4.11
C GLN A 12 -7.48 4.34 -5.20
N GLN A 13 -8.39 5.15 -5.76
CA GLN A 13 -8.05 6.16 -6.78
C GLN A 13 -7.15 7.24 -6.19
N GLU A 14 -7.50 7.80 -5.04
CA GLU A 14 -6.69 8.85 -4.41
C GLU A 14 -5.30 8.37 -4.03
N LEU A 15 -5.15 7.13 -3.56
CA LEU A 15 -3.82 6.57 -3.31
C LEU A 15 -3.04 6.39 -4.62
N ALA A 16 -3.70 5.93 -5.67
CA ALA A 16 -3.08 5.77 -6.99
C ALA A 16 -2.56 7.10 -7.55
N ASP A 17 -3.37 8.16 -7.45
CA ASP A 17 -3.01 9.51 -7.86
C ASP A 17 -1.81 10.04 -7.07
N ARG A 18 -1.77 9.79 -5.75
CA ARG A 18 -0.65 10.21 -4.88
C ARG A 18 0.68 9.53 -5.19
N VAL A 19 0.65 8.27 -5.65
CA VAL A 19 1.85 7.46 -5.89
C VAL A 19 2.16 7.29 -7.38
N GLY A 20 1.42 7.97 -8.25
CA GLY A 20 1.70 8.03 -9.69
C GLY A 20 1.45 6.71 -10.42
N VAL A 21 0.44 5.95 -10.01
CA VAL A 21 0.06 4.67 -10.64
C VAL A 21 -1.42 4.66 -10.99
N THR A 22 -1.86 3.59 -11.68
CA THR A 22 -3.29 3.41 -11.95
C THR A 22 -4.02 2.88 -10.73
N ARG A 23 -5.33 3.15 -10.62
CA ARG A 23 -6.18 2.51 -9.60
C ARG A 23 -6.12 0.98 -9.67
N GLN A 24 -6.00 0.40 -10.87
CA GLN A 24 -5.87 -1.05 -11.03
C GLN A 24 -4.58 -1.59 -10.42
N THR A 25 -3.47 -0.84 -10.51
CA THR A 25 -2.22 -1.18 -9.84
C THR A 25 -2.41 -1.26 -8.33
N VAL A 26 -3.09 -0.26 -7.73
CA VAL A 26 -3.42 -0.29 -6.29
C VAL A 26 -4.29 -1.50 -5.93
N VAL A 27 -5.31 -1.82 -6.74
CA VAL A 27 -6.17 -2.99 -6.54
C VAL A 27 -5.35 -4.29 -6.58
N ALA A 28 -4.47 -4.45 -7.56
CA ALA A 28 -3.64 -5.64 -7.70
C ALA A 28 -2.66 -5.80 -6.52
N ILE A 29 -2.06 -4.71 -6.04
CA ILE A 29 -1.23 -4.71 -4.83
C ILE A 29 -2.03 -5.13 -3.60
N GLU A 30 -3.24 -4.59 -3.41
CA GLU A 30 -4.10 -4.93 -2.27
C GLU A 30 -4.57 -6.39 -2.27
N LYS A 31 -4.66 -7.01 -3.45
CA LYS A 31 -5.00 -8.42 -3.61
C LYS A 31 -3.78 -9.36 -3.51
N GLY A 32 -2.57 -8.82 -3.61
CA GLY A 32 -1.34 -9.62 -3.72
C GLY A 32 -1.04 -10.12 -5.14
N ASP A 33 -1.81 -9.69 -6.14
CA ASP A 33 -1.66 -10.11 -7.54
C ASP A 33 -0.52 -9.37 -8.27
N TYR A 34 0.06 -8.36 -7.63
CA TYR A 34 1.17 -7.58 -8.17
C TYR A 34 2.23 -7.34 -7.11
N ASN A 35 3.48 -7.65 -7.45
CA ASN A 35 4.64 -7.35 -6.62
C ASN A 35 5.19 -5.96 -6.99
N PRO A 36 4.96 -4.92 -6.18
CA PRO A 36 5.45 -3.57 -6.47
C PRO A 36 6.98 -3.48 -6.39
N THR A 37 7.55 -2.51 -7.12
CA THR A 37 8.97 -2.17 -6.96
C THR A 37 9.23 -1.58 -5.58
N VAL A 38 10.45 -1.71 -5.07
CA VAL A 38 10.85 -1.09 -3.79
C VAL A 38 10.52 0.40 -3.76
N ARG A 39 10.71 1.10 -4.90
CA ARG A 39 10.38 2.53 -5.02
C ARG A 39 8.88 2.78 -4.79
N LEU A 40 8.02 2.00 -5.43
CA LEU A 40 6.58 2.12 -5.25
C LEU A 40 6.16 1.77 -3.81
N CYS A 41 6.78 0.77 -3.18
CA CYS A 41 6.54 0.46 -1.79
C CYS A 41 6.86 1.65 -0.87
N VAL A 42 8.00 2.31 -1.09
CA VAL A 42 8.40 3.51 -0.34
C VAL A 42 7.42 4.66 -0.54
N ASP A 43 6.98 4.89 -1.77
CA ASP A 43 6.05 5.98 -2.08
C ASP A 43 4.66 5.72 -1.47
N ILE A 44 4.18 4.47 -1.46
CA ILE A 44 2.97 4.06 -0.74
C ILE A 44 3.12 4.25 0.76
N CYS A 45 4.24 3.82 1.35
CA CYS A 45 4.53 3.98 2.78
C CYS A 45 4.47 5.45 3.20
N ARG A 46 5.08 6.35 2.41
CA ARG A 46 5.03 7.80 2.63
C ARG A 46 3.62 8.35 2.52
N ALA A 47 2.87 7.96 1.48
CA ALA A 47 1.50 8.41 1.27
C ALA A 47 0.54 7.97 2.39
N LEU A 48 0.81 6.80 2.98
CA LEU A 48 0.02 6.22 4.07
C LEU A 48 0.59 6.53 5.47
N GLY A 49 1.76 7.15 5.58
CA GLY A 49 2.41 7.46 6.85
C GLY A 49 2.70 6.22 7.70
N VAL A 50 3.13 5.14 7.07
CA VAL A 50 3.48 3.85 7.70
C VAL A 50 4.82 3.37 7.18
N THR A 51 5.44 2.42 7.87
CA THR A 51 6.68 1.76 7.46
C THR A 51 6.42 0.55 6.56
N LEU A 52 7.47 0.09 5.87
CA LEU A 52 7.41 -1.14 5.08
C LEU A 52 7.03 -2.36 5.95
N ASN A 53 7.55 -2.42 7.17
CA ASN A 53 7.30 -3.52 8.09
C ASN A 53 5.82 -3.61 8.46
N GLU A 54 5.20 -2.47 8.79
CA GLU A 54 3.76 -2.40 9.11
C GLU A 54 2.86 -2.71 7.91
N LEU A 55 3.36 -2.49 6.68
CA LEU A 55 2.51 -2.54 5.48
C LEU A 55 2.56 -3.87 4.73
N PHE A 56 3.73 -4.52 4.71
CA PHE A 56 4.02 -5.69 3.89
C PHE A 56 4.49 -6.93 4.66
N TRP A 57 4.97 -6.77 5.90
CA TRP A 57 5.39 -7.91 6.70
C TRP A 57 4.27 -8.34 7.63
N PRO A 58 4.00 -9.65 7.80
CA PRO A 58 3.17 -10.11 8.90
C PRO A 58 3.82 -9.68 10.22
N GLY A 59 3.01 -9.18 11.15
CA GLY A 59 3.49 -8.85 12.49
C GLY A 59 4.15 -10.08 13.13
N GLU A 60 5.12 -9.87 14.01
CA GLU A 60 5.82 -10.95 14.73
C GLU A 60 4.87 -11.85 15.57
N ASP A 61 3.59 -11.48 15.67
CA ASP A 61 2.50 -12.20 16.33
C ASP A 61 1.93 -13.39 15.54
N GLU A 62 2.37 -13.66 14.30
CA GLU A 62 2.00 -14.88 13.55
C GLU A 62 2.95 -16.08 13.78
N ARG A 63 3.48 -16.25 15.00
CA ARG A 63 4.25 -17.44 15.42
C ARG A 63 3.52 -18.29 16.45
#